data_AF-A0A257PRG9-F1
#
_entry.id   AF-A0A257PRG9-F1
#
_cell.length_a   1.000
_cell.length_b   1.000
_cell.length_c   1.000
_cell.angle_alpha   90.00
_cell.angle_beta   90.00
_cell.angle_gamma   90.00
#
_symmetry.space_group_name_H-M   'P 1'
#
loop_
_entity.id
_entity.type
_entity.pdbx_description
1 polymer ?
#
loop_
_entity_poly.entity_id
_entity_poly.type
_entity_poly.pdbx_seq_one_letter_code
_entity_poly.pdbx_strand_id
1 'polypeptide(L)'
;MDDLKRLSEDVVLIRAMAAFIIERELHIKSRHTIWYEHLYELAGFKQIFGEELIARITTEVTVDETTVDLPAMNVAIRGKPPYGPLTNMNPIWVGYEKGLIHLALEACNKRGRIVFQLDFREERLHFNFPEDLIIIDDGTPEAAEAVAELKRFSKDYFGNGQLCIYNAETGALVSRKDDFIPMNMWLDFEKSELEIAHWRQVADDRRQRSKSINGEIIQWSEPYFLSIRVSFNYANVVQRAAYTPADEGPLAGRWLSGTTWHRPLHV
;
A
#
# COMPACT_ATOMS: atom_id res chain seq x y z
N MET A 1 -1.33 -56.07 -11.33
CA MET A 1 -1.25 -55.17 -10.16
C MET A 1 -0.50 -53.88 -10.47
N ASP A 2 0.43 -53.89 -11.45
CA ASP A 2 1.24 -52.72 -11.86
C ASP A 2 0.46 -51.64 -12.66
N ASP A 3 -0.51 -52.05 -13.47
CA ASP A 3 -1.22 -51.15 -14.40
C ASP A 3 -2.19 -50.17 -13.71
N LEU A 4 -2.78 -50.58 -12.58
CA LEU A 4 -3.61 -49.69 -11.73
C LEU A 4 -2.79 -48.59 -11.06
N LYS A 5 -1.51 -48.86 -10.79
CA LYS A 5 -0.59 -47.90 -10.18
C LYS A 5 -0.18 -46.83 -11.20
N ARG A 6 0.15 -47.26 -12.43
CA ARG A 6 0.44 -46.39 -13.57
C ARG A 6 -0.75 -45.50 -13.94
N LEU A 7 -1.95 -46.06 -14.01
CA LEU A 7 -3.18 -45.29 -14.21
C LEU A 7 -3.42 -44.25 -13.09
N SER A 8 -3.09 -44.57 -11.84
CA SER A 8 -3.24 -43.63 -10.73
C SER A 8 -2.24 -42.46 -10.78
N GLU A 9 -1.05 -42.69 -11.32
CA GLU A 9 -0.03 -41.65 -11.54
C GLU A 9 -0.42 -40.74 -12.72
N ASP A 10 -1.02 -41.30 -13.77
CA ASP A 10 -1.48 -40.54 -14.94
C ASP A 10 -2.75 -39.73 -14.70
N VAL A 11 -3.52 -40.01 -13.63
CA VAL A 11 -4.76 -39.27 -13.30
C VAL A 11 -4.52 -37.76 -13.15
N VAL A 12 -3.37 -37.36 -12.58
CA VAL A 12 -3.05 -35.93 -12.40
C VAL A 12 -2.84 -35.26 -13.77
N LEU A 13 -2.10 -35.92 -14.66
CA LEU A 13 -1.86 -35.44 -16.01
C LEU A 13 -3.15 -35.40 -16.84
N ILE A 14 -3.95 -36.46 -16.80
CA ILE A 14 -5.24 -36.54 -17.50
C ILE A 14 -6.19 -35.44 -17.01
N ARG A 15 -6.23 -35.17 -15.70
CA ARG A 15 -7.03 -34.06 -15.15
C ARG A 15 -6.54 -32.69 -15.63
N ALA A 16 -5.23 -32.47 -15.66
CA ALA A 16 -4.66 -31.22 -16.16
C ALA A 16 -4.96 -31.02 -17.66
N MET A 17 -4.79 -32.07 -18.47
CA MET A 17 -5.12 -32.04 -19.90
C MET A 17 -6.61 -31.83 -20.15
N ALA A 18 -7.49 -32.49 -19.38
CA ALA A 18 -8.92 -32.30 -19.47
C ALA A 18 -9.34 -30.86 -19.12
N ALA A 19 -8.76 -30.28 -18.06
CA ALA A 19 -9.00 -28.89 -17.69
C ALA A 19 -8.56 -27.92 -18.81
N PHE A 20 -7.39 -28.15 -19.41
CA PHE A 20 -6.89 -27.36 -20.53
C PHE A 20 -7.77 -27.45 -21.79
N ILE A 21 -8.22 -28.66 -22.15
CA ILE A 21 -9.10 -28.87 -23.32
C ILE A 21 -10.48 -28.25 -23.08
N ILE A 22 -11.06 -28.42 -21.89
CA ILE A 22 -12.33 -27.78 -21.51
C ILE A 22 -12.22 -26.27 -21.68
N GLU A 23 -11.15 -25.66 -21.18
CA GLU A 23 -10.95 -24.22 -21.30
C GLU A 23 -10.82 -23.76 -22.76
N ARG A 24 -10.08 -24.51 -23.59
CA ARG A 24 -9.85 -24.13 -24.99
C ARG A 24 -11.09 -24.31 -25.87
N GLU A 25 -11.81 -25.42 -25.72
CA GLU A 25 -12.92 -25.79 -26.61
C GLU A 25 -14.27 -25.27 -26.12
N LEU A 26 -14.46 -25.13 -24.80
CA LEU A 26 -15.71 -24.61 -24.21
C LEU A 26 -15.60 -23.13 -23.81
N HIS A 27 -14.41 -22.53 -23.93
CA HIS A 27 -14.13 -21.14 -23.53
C HIS A 27 -14.48 -20.83 -22.06
N ILE A 28 -14.53 -21.87 -21.21
CA ILE A 28 -14.75 -21.73 -19.77
C ILE A 28 -13.39 -21.57 -19.09
N LYS A 29 -13.07 -20.35 -18.66
CA LYS A 29 -11.81 -20.04 -17.99
C LYS A 29 -11.63 -20.89 -16.73
N SER A 30 -10.49 -21.59 -16.61
CA SER A 30 -10.17 -22.32 -15.39
C SER A 30 -9.92 -21.35 -14.23
N ARG A 31 -9.97 -21.85 -12.99
CA ARG A 31 -9.57 -21.08 -11.80
C ARG A 31 -8.16 -20.53 -11.92
N HIS A 32 -7.27 -21.27 -12.60
CA HIS A 32 -5.90 -20.85 -12.84
C HIS A 32 -5.85 -19.69 -13.83
N THR A 33 -6.59 -19.75 -14.93
CA THR A 33 -6.66 -18.64 -15.89
C THR A 33 -7.31 -17.40 -15.30
N ILE A 34 -8.41 -17.54 -14.55
CA ILE A 34 -9.02 -16.43 -13.80
C ILE A 34 -8.03 -15.84 -12.79
N TRP A 35 -7.24 -16.70 -12.14
CA TRP A 35 -6.18 -16.29 -11.22
C TRP A 35 -5.09 -15.47 -11.92
N TYR A 36 -4.60 -15.91 -13.08
CA TYR A 36 -3.58 -15.24 -13.89
C TYR A 36 -4.07 -13.97 -14.60
N GLU A 37 -5.35 -13.91 -14.93
CA GLU A 37 -5.97 -12.74 -15.55
C GLU A 37 -6.45 -11.71 -14.52
N HIS A 38 -6.24 -11.96 -13.21
CA HIS A 38 -6.48 -11.00 -12.13
C HIS A 38 -7.91 -10.43 -12.04
N LEU A 39 -8.92 -11.06 -12.68
CA LEU A 39 -10.30 -10.53 -12.82
C LEU A 39 -11.07 -10.32 -11.49
N TYR A 40 -10.42 -10.58 -10.37
CA TYR A 40 -10.95 -10.46 -9.02
C TYR A 40 -10.30 -9.32 -8.22
N GLU A 41 -9.18 -8.73 -8.67
CA GLU A 41 -8.48 -7.71 -7.88
C GLU A 41 -9.37 -6.48 -7.63
N LEU A 42 -10.22 -6.11 -8.60
CA LEU A 42 -11.11 -4.94 -8.49
C LEU A 42 -12.58 -5.29 -8.33
N ALA A 43 -12.95 -6.55 -8.11
CA ALA A 43 -14.34 -7.01 -8.13
C ALA A 43 -15.25 -6.27 -7.13
N GLY A 44 -14.78 -6.03 -5.90
CA GLY A 44 -15.56 -5.28 -4.91
C GLY A 44 -15.64 -3.78 -5.25
N PHE A 45 -14.58 -3.20 -5.83
CA PHE A 45 -14.65 -1.84 -6.35
C PHE A 45 -15.67 -1.72 -7.49
N LYS A 46 -15.78 -2.73 -8.37
CA LYS A 46 -16.78 -2.71 -9.44
C LYS A 46 -18.21 -2.60 -8.91
N GLN A 47 -18.49 -3.26 -7.78
CA GLN A 47 -19.81 -3.16 -7.11
C GLN A 47 -20.06 -1.78 -6.51
N ILE A 48 -19.00 -1.11 -6.00
CA ILE A 48 -19.13 0.22 -5.38
C ILE A 48 -19.28 1.32 -6.44
N PHE A 49 -18.48 1.28 -7.51
CA PHE A 49 -18.54 2.29 -8.58
C PHE A 49 -19.74 2.10 -9.51
N GLY A 50 -20.21 0.86 -9.69
CA GLY A 50 -21.30 0.53 -10.60
C GLY A 50 -20.87 0.46 -12.07
N GLU A 51 -21.59 -0.34 -12.86
CA GLU A 51 -21.23 -0.65 -14.25
C GLU A 51 -21.19 0.58 -15.16
N GLU A 52 -22.10 1.53 -14.95
CA GLU A 52 -22.19 2.76 -15.76
C GLU A 52 -20.92 3.62 -15.63
N LEU A 53 -20.45 3.83 -14.40
CA LEU A 53 -19.25 4.63 -14.15
C LEU A 53 -18.00 3.93 -14.70
N ILE A 54 -17.90 2.61 -14.50
CA ILE A 54 -16.78 1.81 -15.03
C ILE A 54 -16.74 1.85 -16.56
N ALA A 55 -17.90 1.77 -17.22
CA ALA A 55 -17.98 1.87 -18.68
C ALA A 55 -17.51 3.24 -19.18
N ARG A 56 -17.84 4.33 -18.47
CA ARG A 56 -17.36 5.69 -18.79
C ARG A 56 -15.85 5.83 -18.60
N ILE A 57 -15.31 5.31 -17.50
CA ILE A 57 -13.87 5.30 -17.20
C ILE A 57 -13.10 4.52 -18.28
N THR A 58 -13.63 3.36 -18.66
CA THR A 58 -13.00 2.49 -19.66
C THR A 58 -12.93 3.17 -21.04
N THR A 59 -13.90 4.02 -21.37
CA THR A 59 -14.02 4.71 -22.66
C THR A 59 -13.31 6.07 -22.73
N GLU A 60 -12.54 6.45 -21.70
CA GLU A 60 -11.83 7.76 -21.59
C GLU A 60 -12.71 8.99 -21.66
N VAL A 61 -14.02 8.83 -21.48
CA VAL A 61 -14.90 9.98 -21.36
C VAL A 61 -14.60 10.63 -20.02
N THR A 62 -14.24 11.92 -20.03
CA THR A 62 -14.02 12.69 -18.82
C THR A 62 -15.22 12.50 -17.91
N VAL A 63 -14.98 11.89 -16.76
CA VAL A 63 -16.00 11.76 -15.72
C VAL A 63 -15.89 13.05 -14.91
N ASP A 64 -16.99 13.81 -14.83
CA ASP A 64 -17.09 14.90 -13.85
C ASP A 64 -16.81 14.35 -12.45
N GLU A 65 -16.39 15.21 -11.52
CA GLU A 65 -16.21 14.87 -10.10
C GLU A 65 -17.53 14.34 -9.53
N THR A 66 -17.76 13.04 -9.74
CA THR A 66 -18.95 12.35 -9.30
C THR A 66 -18.63 11.87 -7.91
N THR A 67 -19.35 12.37 -6.91
CA THR A 67 -19.18 11.94 -5.52
C THR A 67 -19.67 10.49 -5.38
N VAL A 68 -18.78 9.53 -5.63
CA VAL A 68 -19.02 8.13 -5.30
C VAL A 68 -18.88 8.00 -3.80
N ASP A 69 -19.93 7.51 -3.14
CA ASP A 69 -19.89 7.23 -1.71
C ASP A 69 -19.05 5.96 -1.46
N LEU A 70 -17.78 6.18 -1.14
CA LEU A 70 -16.85 5.10 -0.81
C LEU A 70 -16.90 4.86 0.70
N PRO A 71 -17.10 3.61 1.16
CA PRO A 71 -17.09 3.31 2.59
C PRO A 71 -15.67 3.48 3.16
N ALA A 72 -15.56 3.63 4.48
CA ALA A 72 -14.28 3.49 5.16
C ALA A 72 -13.69 2.09 4.91
N MET A 73 -12.36 2.00 4.82
CA MET A 73 -11.66 0.78 4.42
C MET A 73 -10.54 0.41 5.38
N ASN A 74 -10.29 -0.90 5.50
CA ASN A 74 -9.13 -1.45 6.16
C ASN A 74 -8.15 -1.97 5.11
N VAL A 75 -6.87 -1.61 5.24
CA VAL A 75 -5.79 -2.20 4.46
C VAL A 75 -5.01 -3.18 5.33
N ALA A 76 -4.88 -4.41 4.86
CA ALA A 76 -4.26 -5.48 5.62
C ALA A 76 -3.40 -6.39 4.73
N ILE A 77 -2.58 -7.19 5.40
CA ILE A 77 -1.90 -8.33 4.79
C ILE A 77 -2.63 -9.60 5.23
N ARG A 78 -2.97 -10.47 4.29
CA ARG A 78 -3.72 -11.69 4.59
C ARG A 78 -3.03 -12.53 5.67
N GLY A 79 -3.80 -12.94 6.68
CA GLY A 79 -3.31 -13.78 7.78
C GLY A 79 -2.43 -13.05 8.79
N LYS A 80 -2.29 -11.72 8.70
CA LYS A 80 -1.53 -10.90 9.66
C LYS A 80 -2.49 -10.11 10.57
N PRO A 81 -2.07 -9.76 11.79
CA PRO A 81 -2.82 -8.86 12.66
C PRO A 81 -3.02 -7.49 12.01
N PRO A 82 -4.15 -6.79 12.29
CA PRO A 82 -4.42 -5.46 11.77
C PRO A 82 -3.30 -4.46 12.11
N TYR A 83 -3.09 -3.47 11.24
CA TYR A 83 -2.10 -2.40 11.44
C TYR A 83 -2.86 -1.13 11.81
N GLY A 84 -2.64 -0.60 13.01
CA GLY A 84 -3.43 0.52 13.54
C GLY A 84 -3.65 1.68 12.54
N PRO A 85 -2.58 2.23 11.94
CA PRO A 85 -2.70 3.34 10.98
C PRO A 85 -3.41 3.00 9.66
N LEU A 86 -3.62 1.72 9.36
CA LEU A 86 -4.26 1.22 8.15
C LEU A 86 -5.66 0.64 8.41
N THR A 87 -6.21 0.92 9.59
CA THR A 87 -7.58 0.56 9.96
C THR A 87 -8.50 1.78 9.91
N ASN A 88 -9.74 1.56 9.48
CA ASN A 88 -10.80 2.56 9.38
C ASN A 88 -10.33 3.82 8.62
N MET A 89 -9.69 3.61 7.47
CA MET A 89 -9.20 4.69 6.62
C MET A 89 -10.35 5.29 5.81
N ASN A 90 -10.39 6.61 5.75
CA ASN A 90 -11.37 7.35 4.97
C ASN A 90 -10.88 7.50 3.52
N PRO A 91 -11.71 7.17 2.53
CA PRO A 91 -11.37 7.40 1.14
C PRO A 91 -11.32 8.90 0.85
N ILE A 92 -10.22 9.33 0.26
CA ILE A 92 -10.01 10.64 -0.33
C ILE A 92 -9.87 10.41 -1.82
N TRP A 93 -10.86 10.86 -2.58
CA TRP A 93 -10.81 10.78 -4.03
C TRP A 93 -9.69 11.69 -4.56
N VAL A 94 -8.77 11.13 -5.36
CA VAL A 94 -7.62 11.88 -5.89
C VAL A 94 -7.81 12.25 -7.36
N GLY A 95 -8.72 11.60 -8.07
CA GLY A 95 -9.08 11.94 -9.45
C GLY A 95 -8.97 10.77 -10.41
N TYR A 96 -9.06 11.11 -11.70
CA TYR A 96 -8.99 10.18 -12.82
C TYR A 96 -7.99 10.70 -13.85
N GLU A 97 -7.01 9.87 -14.23
CA GLU A 97 -6.02 10.20 -15.25
C GLU A 97 -5.74 8.97 -16.14
N LYS A 98 -5.80 9.12 -17.47
CA LYS A 98 -5.40 8.08 -18.45
C LYS A 98 -6.01 6.69 -18.24
N GLY A 99 -7.29 6.61 -17.83
CA GLY A 99 -7.95 5.32 -17.59
C GLY A 99 -7.78 4.78 -16.17
N LEU A 100 -7.03 5.47 -15.31
CA LEU A 100 -6.76 5.06 -13.94
C LEU A 100 -7.53 5.92 -12.95
N ILE A 101 -8.17 5.28 -11.99
CA ILE A 101 -8.70 5.96 -10.80
C ILE A 101 -7.60 6.04 -9.76
N HIS A 102 -7.32 7.23 -9.27
CA HIS A 102 -6.45 7.44 -8.12
C HIS A 102 -7.28 7.52 -6.84
N LEU A 103 -7.15 6.50 -5.99
CA LEU A 103 -7.82 6.40 -4.70
C LEU A 103 -6.79 6.56 -3.59
N ALA A 104 -6.86 7.65 -2.82
CA ALA A 104 -6.14 7.72 -1.55
C ALA A 104 -7.05 7.25 -0.43
N LEU A 105 -6.50 6.53 0.53
CA LEU A 105 -7.12 6.27 1.81
C LEU A 105 -6.29 7.00 2.87
N GLU A 106 -6.95 7.73 3.76
CA GLU A 106 -6.31 8.48 4.84
C GLU A 106 -6.83 8.02 6.19
N ALA A 107 -5.92 7.75 7.13
CA ALA A 107 -6.28 7.45 8.49
C ALA A 107 -6.99 8.63 9.15
N CYS A 108 -7.97 8.40 10.03
CA CYS A 108 -8.72 9.49 10.68
C CYS A 108 -7.82 10.48 11.45
N ASN A 109 -6.65 10.03 11.92
CA ASN A 109 -5.66 10.86 12.61
C ASN A 109 -4.75 11.67 11.66
N LYS A 110 -4.93 11.54 10.34
CA LYS A 110 -4.14 12.18 9.27
C LYS A 110 -2.64 11.84 9.28
N ARG A 111 -2.23 10.80 9.99
CA ARG A 111 -0.80 10.39 10.09
C ARG A 111 -0.40 9.34 9.08
N GLY A 112 -1.35 8.63 8.49
CA GLY A 112 -1.10 7.62 7.47
C GLY A 112 -1.97 7.88 6.25
N ARG A 113 -1.37 7.81 5.06
CA ARG A 113 -2.08 7.84 3.80
C ARG A 113 -1.51 6.76 2.88
N ILE A 114 -2.39 6.03 2.21
CA ILE A 114 -2.02 5.04 1.20
C ILE A 114 -2.75 5.35 -0.12
N VAL A 115 -2.05 5.28 -1.24
CA VAL A 115 -2.60 5.57 -2.56
C VAL A 115 -2.66 4.30 -3.40
N PHE A 116 -3.74 4.14 -4.14
CA PHE A 116 -3.95 3.07 -5.08
C PHE A 116 -4.32 3.64 -6.45
N GLN A 117 -3.89 2.97 -7.50
CA GLN A 117 -4.39 3.25 -8.85
C GLN A 117 -5.22 2.04 -9.30
N LEU A 118 -6.49 2.26 -9.61
CA LEU A 118 -7.41 1.22 -10.04
C LEU A 118 -7.47 1.24 -11.57
N ASP A 119 -6.96 0.19 -12.21
CA ASP A 119 -7.04 -0.01 -13.65
C ASP A 119 -8.18 -0.99 -13.96
N PHE A 120 -9.34 -0.44 -14.35
CA PHE A 120 -10.50 -1.26 -14.70
C PHE A 120 -10.39 -1.92 -16.09
N ARG A 121 -9.42 -1.52 -16.93
CA ARG A 121 -9.20 -2.12 -18.26
C ARG A 121 -8.44 -3.42 -18.15
N GLU A 122 -7.37 -3.39 -17.37
CA GLU A 122 -6.52 -4.54 -17.08
C GLU A 122 -7.02 -5.34 -15.87
N GLU A 123 -8.04 -4.83 -15.17
CA GLU A 123 -8.57 -5.36 -13.91
C GLU A 123 -7.51 -5.47 -12.80
N ARG A 124 -6.64 -4.46 -12.68
CA ARG A 124 -5.49 -4.48 -11.75
C ARG A 124 -5.52 -3.37 -10.71
N LEU A 125 -5.10 -3.73 -9.51
CA LEU A 125 -4.75 -2.77 -8.46
C LEU A 125 -3.26 -2.43 -8.56
N HIS A 126 -2.91 -1.19 -8.91
CA HIS A 126 -1.53 -0.72 -8.85
C HIS A 126 -1.23 -0.12 -7.48
N PHE A 127 -0.11 -0.56 -6.91
CA PHE A 127 0.41 -0.09 -5.62
C PHE A 127 1.93 -0.19 -5.64
N ASN A 128 2.59 0.96 -5.57
CA ASN A 128 4.03 1.12 -5.48
C ASN A 128 4.42 1.55 -4.06
N PHE A 129 4.73 0.56 -3.22
CA PHE A 129 4.99 0.72 -1.80
C PHE A 129 5.78 1.98 -1.38
N PRO A 130 6.98 2.29 -1.94
CA PRO A 130 7.75 3.47 -1.51
C PRO A 130 7.14 4.82 -1.86
N GLU A 131 6.28 4.88 -2.88
CA GLU A 131 5.68 6.13 -3.38
C GLU A 131 4.27 6.33 -2.86
N ASP A 132 3.55 5.23 -2.70
CA ASP A 132 2.13 5.23 -2.40
C ASP A 132 1.83 5.14 -0.90
N LEU A 133 2.82 4.88 -0.04
CA LEU A 133 2.64 4.89 1.41
C LEU A 133 3.30 6.13 2.03
N ILE A 134 2.47 7.01 2.58
CA ILE A 134 2.89 8.26 3.21
C ILE A 134 2.61 8.18 4.71
N ILE A 135 3.60 8.59 5.50
CA ILE A 135 3.45 8.76 6.94
C ILE A 135 3.94 10.14 7.38
N ILE A 136 3.20 10.72 8.32
CA ILE A 136 3.52 11.99 8.95
C ILE A 136 3.88 11.70 10.41
N ASP A 137 5.14 11.95 10.76
CA ASP A 137 5.58 11.99 12.16
C ASP A 137 5.52 13.43 12.67
N ASP A 138 4.55 13.71 13.54
CA ASP A 138 4.35 15.03 14.17
C ASP A 138 5.12 15.18 15.50
N GLY A 139 5.97 14.21 15.84
CA GLY A 139 6.74 14.20 17.09
C GLY A 139 5.98 13.66 18.30
N THR A 140 4.70 13.31 18.16
CA THR A 140 3.91 12.69 19.25
C THR A 140 4.29 11.23 19.46
N PRO A 141 4.01 10.66 20.64
CA PRO A 141 4.14 9.22 20.85
C PRO A 141 3.33 8.37 19.87
N GLU A 142 2.09 8.79 19.60
CA GLU A 142 1.16 8.07 18.73
C GLU A 142 1.65 8.04 17.28
N ALA A 143 2.33 9.11 16.83
CA ALA A 143 2.95 9.14 15.51
C ALA A 143 4.14 8.18 15.41
N ALA A 144 5.01 8.11 16.42
CA ALA A 144 6.10 7.12 16.45
C ALA A 144 5.58 5.68 16.44
N GLU A 145 4.51 5.40 17.18
CA GLU A 145 3.84 4.10 17.17
C GLU A 145 3.23 3.77 15.80
N ALA A 146 2.62 4.77 15.14
CA ALA A 146 2.15 4.62 13.76
C ALA A 146 3.30 4.30 12.79
N VAL A 147 4.47 4.92 12.95
CA VAL A 147 5.66 4.59 12.14
C VAL A 147 6.10 3.15 12.37
N ALA A 148 6.15 2.69 13.62
CA ALA A 148 6.49 1.30 13.93
C ALA A 148 5.52 0.31 13.26
N GLU A 149 4.21 0.60 13.31
CA GLU A 149 3.19 -0.26 12.70
C GLU A 149 3.25 -0.27 11.17
N LEU A 150 3.54 0.87 10.52
CA LEU A 150 3.76 0.88 9.06
C LEU A 150 5.05 0.17 8.66
N LYS A 151 6.10 0.23 9.47
CA LYS A 151 7.32 -0.56 9.27
C LYS A 151 7.04 -2.06 9.39
N ARG A 152 6.17 -2.45 10.34
CA ARG A 152 5.67 -3.83 10.44
C ARG A 152 4.90 -4.23 9.18
N PHE A 153 3.99 -3.38 8.70
CA PHE A 153 3.28 -3.60 7.43
C PHE A 153 4.24 -3.76 6.25
N SER A 154 5.29 -2.92 6.16
CA SER A 154 6.30 -3.00 5.11
C SER A 154 6.97 -4.37 5.13
N LYS A 155 7.48 -4.78 6.30
CA LYS A 155 8.14 -6.07 6.50
C LYS A 155 7.21 -7.23 6.09
N ASP A 156 5.96 -7.20 6.53
CA ASP A 156 4.99 -8.26 6.22
C ASP A 156 4.59 -8.27 4.74
N TYR A 157 4.53 -7.11 4.08
CA TYR A 157 4.27 -7.00 2.63
C TYR A 157 5.45 -7.52 1.80
N PHE A 158 6.67 -7.06 2.09
CA PHE A 158 7.89 -7.54 1.41
C PHE A 158 8.20 -9.01 1.69
N GLY A 159 7.70 -9.57 2.79
CA GLY A 159 7.78 -10.98 3.14
C GLY A 159 6.77 -11.86 2.39
N ASN A 160 6.51 -11.59 1.11
CA ASN A 160 5.48 -12.23 0.27
C ASN A 160 4.06 -12.03 0.82
N GLY A 161 3.79 -10.84 1.34
CA GLY A 161 2.48 -10.47 1.85
C GLY A 161 1.48 -10.27 0.72
N GLN A 162 0.27 -10.75 0.97
CA GLN A 162 -0.88 -10.52 0.12
C GLN A 162 -1.67 -9.31 0.60
N LEU A 163 -1.69 -8.24 -0.19
CA LEU A 163 -2.46 -7.04 0.14
C LEU A 163 -3.95 -7.31 -0.01
N CYS A 164 -4.73 -6.94 0.99
CA CYS A 164 -6.18 -6.98 0.97
C CYS A 164 -6.76 -5.64 1.43
N ILE A 165 -7.81 -5.20 0.76
CA ILE A 165 -8.62 -4.03 1.12
C ILE A 165 -10.00 -4.55 1.49
N TYR A 166 -10.47 -4.20 2.67
CA TYR A 166 -11.78 -4.59 3.20
C TYR A 166 -12.63 -3.36 3.46
N ASN A 167 -13.95 -3.49 3.29
CA ASN A 167 -14.90 -2.53 3.81
C ASN A 167 -14.85 -2.59 5.36
N ALA A 168 -14.63 -1.45 6.01
CA ALA A 168 -14.40 -1.39 7.45
C ALA A 168 -15.65 -1.70 8.28
N GLU A 169 -16.83 -1.42 7.74
CA GLU A 169 -18.12 -1.66 8.40
C GLU A 169 -18.57 -3.12 8.24
N THR A 170 -18.57 -3.62 7.00
CA THR A 170 -19.12 -4.95 6.69
C THR A 170 -18.11 -6.08 6.80
N GLY A 171 -16.80 -5.76 6.78
CA GLY A 171 -15.73 -6.74 6.69
C GLY A 171 -15.62 -7.43 5.32
N ALA A 172 -16.42 -7.02 4.33
CA ALA A 172 -16.38 -7.59 2.99
C ALA A 172 -15.06 -7.26 2.28
N LEU A 173 -14.51 -8.23 1.54
CA LEU A 173 -13.32 -8.03 0.72
C LEU A 173 -13.68 -7.14 -0.48
N VAL A 174 -13.05 -5.97 -0.57
CA VAL A 174 -13.23 -5.01 -1.68
C VAL A 174 -12.23 -5.29 -2.80
N SER A 175 -10.98 -5.53 -2.42
CA SER A 175 -9.89 -5.76 -3.35
C SER A 175 -8.81 -6.62 -2.71
N ARG A 176 -8.06 -7.32 -3.55
CA ARG A 176 -6.90 -8.12 -3.16
C ARG A 176 -5.86 -7.97 -4.25
N LYS A 177 -4.60 -7.78 -3.87
CA LYS A 177 -3.46 -7.89 -4.78
C LYS A 177 -2.78 -9.23 -4.57
N ASP A 178 -2.17 -9.76 -5.62
CA ASP A 178 -1.33 -10.93 -5.47
C ASP A 178 -0.13 -10.73 -4.53
N ASP A 179 0.44 -11.85 -4.11
CA ASP A 179 1.60 -11.88 -3.22
C ASP A 179 2.72 -11.05 -3.84
N PHE A 180 3.28 -10.13 -3.06
CA PHE A 180 4.38 -9.32 -3.53
C PHE A 180 5.65 -10.18 -3.66
N ILE A 181 6.10 -10.43 -4.89
CA ILE A 181 7.35 -11.15 -5.16
C ILE A 181 8.45 -10.11 -5.45
N PRO A 182 9.32 -9.78 -4.47
CA PRO A 182 10.44 -8.89 -4.71
C PRO A 182 11.37 -9.46 -5.79
N MET A 183 11.63 -8.68 -6.85
CA MET A 183 12.64 -9.03 -7.85
C MET A 183 13.95 -8.30 -7.56
N ASN A 184 15.08 -9.03 -7.58
CA ASN A 184 16.43 -8.49 -7.36
C ASN A 184 16.66 -7.81 -6.00
N MET A 185 15.88 -8.17 -4.98
CA MET A 185 16.07 -7.68 -3.62
C MET A 185 15.75 -8.77 -2.60
N TRP A 186 16.34 -8.67 -1.42
CA TRP A 186 16.04 -9.55 -0.28
C TRP A 186 15.69 -8.68 0.92
N LEU A 187 14.66 -9.09 1.67
CA LEU A 187 14.27 -8.41 2.90
C LEU A 187 15.22 -8.82 4.03
N ASP A 188 15.95 -7.83 4.58
CA ASP A 188 16.70 -8.02 5.81
C ASP A 188 15.72 -7.99 7.01
N PHE A 189 15.31 -9.18 7.45
CA PHE A 189 14.36 -9.34 8.54
C PHE A 189 14.89 -8.79 9.86
N GLU A 190 16.16 -9.04 10.18
CA GLU A 190 16.77 -8.61 11.43
C GLU A 190 16.82 -7.08 11.51
N LYS A 191 17.30 -6.43 10.44
CA LYS A 191 17.30 -4.97 10.36
C LYS A 191 15.87 -4.40 10.42
N SER A 192 14.91 -5.06 9.78
CA SER A 192 13.51 -4.62 9.83
C SER A 192 12.93 -4.69 11.25
N GLU A 193 13.24 -5.75 12.01
CA GLU A 193 12.83 -5.85 13.43
C GLU A 193 13.51 -4.78 14.29
N LEU A 194 14.79 -4.50 14.05
CA LEU A 194 15.52 -3.44 14.75
C LEU A 194 14.91 -2.06 14.47
N GLU A 195 14.52 -1.77 13.23
CA GLU A 195 13.82 -0.53 12.88
C GLU A 195 12.46 -0.43 13.57
N ILE A 196 11.67 -1.50 13.62
CA ILE A 196 10.38 -1.53 14.32
C ILE A 196 10.59 -1.31 15.83
N ALA A 197 11.56 -1.99 16.44
CA ALA A 197 11.89 -1.86 17.84
C ALA A 197 12.36 -0.43 18.19
N HIS A 198 13.19 0.16 17.33
CA HIS A 198 13.65 1.54 17.48
C HIS A 198 12.47 2.52 17.53
N TRP A 199 11.52 2.44 16.60
CA TRP A 199 10.37 3.34 16.60
C TRP A 199 9.43 3.13 17.79
N ARG A 200 9.30 1.90 18.28
CA ARG A 200 8.58 1.63 19.53
C ARG A 200 9.25 2.28 20.74
N GLN A 201 10.59 2.21 20.82
CA GLN A 201 11.34 2.89 21.86
C GLN A 201 11.18 4.41 21.78
N VAL A 202 11.23 4.99 20.56
CA VAL A 202 10.98 6.42 20.35
C VAL A 202 9.58 6.82 20.85
N ALA A 203 8.57 5.98 20.62
CA ALA A 203 7.22 6.24 21.15
C ALA A 203 7.23 6.27 22.68
N ASP A 204 7.87 5.29 23.34
CA ASP A 204 7.95 5.23 24.81
C ASP A 204 8.74 6.39 25.40
N ASP A 205 9.87 6.77 24.81
CA ASP A 205 10.67 7.92 25.23
C ASP A 205 9.84 9.22 25.14
N ARG A 206 9.07 9.38 24.05
CA ARG A 206 8.14 10.51 23.89
C ARG A 206 7.06 10.50 24.97
N ARG A 207 6.46 9.34 25.31
CA ARG A 207 5.46 9.23 26.40
C ARG A 207 6.06 9.63 27.75
N GLN A 208 7.28 9.17 28.04
CA GLN A 208 7.96 9.50 29.30
C GLN A 208 8.30 10.99 29.37
N ARG A 209 8.79 11.57 28.28
CA ARG A 209 9.07 13.00 28.18
C ARG A 209 7.81 13.85 28.38
N SER A 210 6.69 13.50 27.73
CA SER A 210 5.42 14.20 27.93
C SER A 210 4.92 14.11 29.38
N LYS A 211 5.11 12.99 30.06
CA LYS A 211 4.78 12.83 31.50
C LYS A 211 5.68 13.69 32.40
N SER A 212 6.97 13.79 32.08
CA SER A 212 7.91 14.65 32.81
C SER A 212 7.58 16.14 32.62
N ILE A 213 7.11 16.54 31.44
CA ILE A 213 6.73 17.93 31.12
C ILE A 213 5.40 18.33 31.78
N ASN A 214 4.46 17.42 32.00
CA ASN A 214 3.24 17.73 32.77
C ASN A 214 3.50 18.02 34.27
N GLY A 215 4.75 17.95 34.74
CA GLY A 215 5.19 18.47 36.04
C GLY A 215 5.79 19.90 36.01
N GLU A 216 6.21 20.40 34.84
CA GLU A 216 6.71 21.76 34.63
C GLU A 216 6.29 22.23 33.21
N ILE A 217 5.31 23.14 33.16
CA ILE A 217 4.76 23.67 31.90
C ILE A 217 5.85 24.45 31.16
N ILE A 218 6.35 23.89 30.05
CA ILE A 218 7.07 24.67 29.04
C ILE A 218 6.47 24.39 27.67
N GLN A 219 5.93 25.46 27.09
CA GLN A 219 5.32 25.52 25.77
C GLN A 219 6.44 25.69 24.73
N TRP A 220 6.61 24.77 23.78
CA TRP A 220 7.53 24.99 22.65
C TRP A 220 7.01 24.53 21.28
N SER A 221 7.16 25.50 20.37
CA SER A 221 7.45 25.56 18.93
C SER A 221 7.26 24.35 18.01
N GLU A 222 6.37 24.60 17.03
CA GLU A 222 6.22 24.09 15.66
C GLU A 222 6.45 22.60 15.33
N PRO A 223 5.48 21.94 14.65
CA PRO A 223 5.61 20.56 14.24
C PRO A 223 6.72 20.41 13.18
N TYR A 224 7.64 19.47 13.41
CA TYR A 224 8.55 19.03 12.36
C TYR A 224 7.74 18.24 11.33
N PHE A 225 7.62 18.75 10.11
CA PHE A 225 7.04 17.99 9.00
C PHE A 225 8.09 17.00 8.49
N LEU A 226 8.22 15.85 9.14
CA LEU A 226 9.08 14.78 8.64
C LEU A 226 8.28 13.92 7.65
N SER A 227 8.37 14.22 6.36
CA SER A 227 7.97 13.26 5.34
C SER A 227 9.01 12.15 5.31
N ILE A 228 8.76 11.03 5.99
CA ILE A 228 9.60 9.85 5.84
C ILE A 228 9.25 9.24 4.48
N ARG A 229 9.96 9.64 3.43
CA ARG A 229 10.07 8.78 2.25
C ARG A 229 10.89 7.58 2.68
N VAL A 230 10.30 6.38 2.67
CA VAL A 230 11.05 5.14 2.89
C VAL A 230 11.91 4.93 1.64
N SER A 231 13.08 5.58 1.62
CA SER A 231 14.04 5.49 0.53
C SER A 231 14.70 4.11 0.57
N PHE A 232 14.22 3.20 -0.27
CA PHE A 232 15.04 2.10 -0.76
C PHE A 232 15.99 2.67 -1.81
N ASN A 233 17.27 2.25 -1.79
CA ASN A 233 18.27 2.66 -2.77
C ASN A 233 17.85 2.20 -4.17
N TYR A 234 17.08 3.03 -4.87
CA TYR A 234 16.83 2.93 -6.31
C TYR A 234 17.48 4.15 -6.95
N ALA A 235 18.69 3.95 -7.46
CA ALA A 235 19.28 4.89 -8.39
C ALA A 235 18.51 4.78 -9.73
N ASN A 236 17.91 5.89 -10.13
CA ASN A 236 17.19 6.14 -11.38
C ASN A 236 15.75 5.60 -11.45
N VAL A 237 14.77 6.52 -11.50
CA VAL A 237 13.84 6.76 -12.63
C VAL A 237 12.74 7.75 -12.18
N VAL A 238 12.69 8.88 -12.89
CA VAL A 238 11.56 9.83 -13.08
C VAL A 238 11.20 10.83 -11.97
N GLN A 239 11.64 12.08 -12.22
CA GLN A 239 11.02 13.31 -11.76
C GLN A 239 9.71 13.59 -12.53
N ARG A 240 8.69 14.10 -11.80
CA ARG A 240 7.60 15.04 -12.18
C ARG A 240 6.17 14.52 -12.00
N ALA A 241 5.50 15.08 -10.98
CA ALA A 241 4.24 15.84 -11.05
C ALA A 241 3.92 16.35 -9.61
N ALA A 242 4.35 17.57 -9.25
CA ALA A 242 3.49 18.77 -9.02
C ALA A 242 2.45 18.53 -7.90
N TYR A 243 2.57 18.99 -6.64
CA TYR A 243 2.88 20.31 -6.05
C TYR A 243 2.20 21.50 -6.73
N THR A 244 1.11 21.95 -6.12
CA THR A 244 0.49 23.27 -6.30
C THR A 244 0.41 23.94 -4.92
N PRO A 245 1.08 25.07 -4.67
CA PRO A 245 0.92 25.84 -3.45
C PRO A 245 -0.15 26.93 -3.67
N ALA A 246 -1.07 27.06 -2.72
CA ALA A 246 -1.73 28.33 -2.48
C ALA A 246 -1.74 28.53 -0.96
N ASP A 247 -1.26 29.71 -0.58
CA ASP A 247 -1.23 30.27 0.78
C ASP A 247 -0.09 29.75 1.68
N GLU A 248 1.07 30.42 1.62
CA GLU A 248 1.67 31.10 2.78
C GLU A 248 2.94 31.88 2.37
N GLY A 249 3.14 33.03 3.03
CA GLY A 249 4.16 34.04 2.73
C GLY A 249 5.61 33.65 3.05
N PRO A 250 6.57 34.59 2.90
CA PRO A 250 7.97 34.26 2.67
C PRO A 250 8.71 33.97 3.97
N LEU A 251 9.03 32.71 4.23
CA LEU A 251 10.16 32.34 5.09
C LEU A 251 11.24 31.67 4.25
N ALA A 252 12.30 32.44 4.01
CA ALA A 252 13.51 32.00 3.36
C ALA A 252 14.21 30.93 4.21
N GLY A 253 14.04 29.66 3.85
CA GLY A 253 14.85 28.54 4.31
C GLY A 253 15.65 27.97 3.14
N ARG A 254 16.98 28.05 3.22
CA ARG A 254 17.92 27.42 2.27
C ARG A 254 17.62 25.91 2.18
N TRP A 255 17.36 25.42 0.98
CA TRP A 255 17.45 24.00 0.65
C TRP A 255 18.93 23.61 0.58
N LEU A 256 19.42 22.84 1.55
CA LEU A 256 20.70 22.13 1.44
C LEU A 256 20.41 20.73 0.88
N SER A 257 20.52 20.58 -0.44
CA SER A 257 20.82 19.29 -1.05
C SER A 257 22.33 19.07 -0.98
N GLY A 258 22.78 18.04 -0.27
CA GLY A 258 24.21 17.75 -0.18
C GLY A 258 24.53 16.64 0.81
N THR A 259 24.50 15.40 0.35
CA THR A 259 25.22 14.29 0.99
C THR A 259 26.71 14.48 0.67
N THR A 260 27.48 15.04 1.61
CA THR A 260 28.95 15.01 1.54
C THR A 260 29.44 13.79 2.31
N TRP A 261 30.05 12.84 1.59
CA TRP A 261 30.79 11.73 2.20
C TRP A 261 32.23 12.16 2.43
N HIS A 262 32.71 12.12 3.66
CA HIS A 262 34.15 12.14 3.96
C HIS A 262 34.70 10.70 3.86
N ARG A 263 35.75 10.51 3.06
CA ARG A 263 36.67 9.37 3.21
C ARG A 263 37.79 9.76 4.19
N PRO A 264 38.26 8.85 5.04
CA PRO A 264 39.51 9.04 5.76
C PRO A 264 40.65 8.60 4.85
N LEU A 265 41.66 9.45 4.68
CA LEU A 265 43.00 9.03 4.32
C LEU A 265 43.99 9.84 5.17
N HIS A 266 44.69 9.12 6.04
CA HIS A 266 46.05 9.47 6.50
C HIS A 266 46.89 9.88 5.28
N VAL A 267 47.63 10.99 5.29
CA VAL A 267 48.87 11.31 6.01
C VAL A 267 48.97 12.83 6.15
#